data_AF-A0A816CIC0-F1
#
_entry.id   AF-A0A816CIC0-F1
#
_cell.length_a   1.000
_cell.length_b   1.000
_cell.length_c   1.000
_cell.angle_alpha   90.00
_cell.angle_beta   90.00
_cell.angle_gamma   90.00
#
_symmetry.space_group_name_H-M   'P 1'
#
loop_
_entity.id
_entity.type
_entity.pdbx_description
1 polymer ?
#
loop_
_entity_poly.entity_id
_entity_poly.type
_entity_poly.pdbx_seq_one_letter_code
_entity_poly.pdbx_strand_id
1 'polypeptide(L)'
;MSSCETINIPNHIRNIIPSRIIIQYYQFCKETCPDTFKPLGKNHCSTFSLNDPSDKDWQQSCDHHHDDQCEQCSLLDSSFQLLVASTKHHTSNCSPDRIERLVHRMEYSFELIYDWKSHVLRTIRQDGARSEALYNLDSNSIMIYIDWVMKFLVKEHCETQRQ
;
A
#
# COMPACT_ATOMS: atom_id res chain seq x y z
N MET A 1 3.59 3.92 28.25
CA MET A 1 5.04 3.76 28.07
C MET A 1 5.24 2.56 27.16
N SER A 2 5.36 2.80 25.86
CA SER A 2 5.48 1.74 24.85
C SER A 2 6.94 1.26 24.86
N SER A 3 7.19 0.02 25.25
CA SER A 3 8.51 -0.59 25.16
C SER A 3 8.96 -0.54 23.70
N CYS A 4 10.05 0.18 23.44
CA CYS A 4 10.75 0.14 22.16
C CYS A 4 11.49 -1.21 22.09
N GLU A 5 10.74 -2.29 21.90
CA GLU A 5 11.34 -3.59 21.60
C GLU A 5 11.86 -3.56 20.18
N THR A 6 13.16 -3.79 20.06
CA THR A 6 13.81 -3.89 18.75
C THR A 6 13.40 -5.23 18.13
N ILE A 7 12.54 -5.18 17.12
CA ILE A 7 12.15 -6.39 16.38
C ILE A 7 13.37 -6.90 15.61
N ASN A 8 13.94 -8.01 16.07
CA ASN A 8 15.10 -8.61 15.44
C ASN A 8 14.64 -9.52 14.29
N ILE A 9 14.70 -9.01 13.05
CA ILE A 9 14.30 -9.76 11.86
C ILE A 9 15.47 -10.65 11.40
N PRO A 10 15.33 -11.99 11.45
CA PRO A 10 16.39 -12.91 11.08
C PRO A 10 16.89 -12.69 9.64
N ASN A 11 18.17 -12.98 9.39
CA ASN A 11 18.78 -12.85 8.06
C ASN A 11 18.02 -13.62 6.96
N HIS A 12 17.45 -14.78 7.29
CA HIS A 12 16.69 -15.56 6.33
C HIS A 12 15.43 -14.80 5.87
N ILE A 13 14.69 -14.15 6.79
CA ILE A 13 13.52 -13.35 6.44
C ILE A 13 13.92 -12.11 5.63
N ARG A 14 15.03 -11.46 5.98
CA ARG A 14 15.53 -10.29 5.23
C ARG A 14 15.92 -10.61 3.78
N ASN A 15 16.30 -11.85 3.50
CA ASN A 15 16.78 -12.28 2.18
C ASN A 15 15.70 -12.99 1.35
N ILE A 16 14.53 -13.28 1.90
CA ILE A 16 13.41 -13.89 1.15
C ILE A 16 12.69 -12.79 0.36
N ILE A 17 12.27 -13.13 -0.86
CA ILE A 17 11.46 -12.26 -1.70
C ILE A 17 10.14 -11.92 -0.96
N PRO A 18 9.75 -10.64 -0.83
CA PRO A 18 8.58 -10.23 -0.05
C PRO A 18 7.29 -10.96 -0.39
N SER A 19 7.03 -11.24 -1.68
CA SER A 19 5.87 -12.03 -2.12
C SER A 19 5.85 -13.43 -1.51
N ARG A 20 7.01 -14.09 -1.40
CA ARG A 20 7.14 -15.43 -0.80
C ARG A 20 6.92 -15.39 0.71
N ILE A 21 7.40 -14.34 1.40
CA ILE A 21 7.11 -14.13 2.82
C ILE A 21 5.60 -14.03 3.04
N ILE A 22 4.92 -13.24 2.20
CA ILE A 22 3.47 -13.07 2.26
C ILE A 22 2.77 -14.39 2.00
N ILE A 23 3.12 -15.11 0.93
CA ILE A 23 2.51 -16.42 0.62
C ILE A 23 2.69 -17.40 1.79
N GLN A 24 3.91 -17.51 2.34
CA GLN A 24 4.20 -18.39 3.47
C GLN A 24 3.45 -17.97 4.73
N TYR A 25 3.33 -16.67 4.99
CA TYR A 25 2.55 -16.16 6.11
C TYR A 25 1.07 -16.47 5.94
N TYR A 26 0.50 -16.27 4.75
CA TYR A 26 -0.89 -16.64 4.46
C TYR A 26 -1.13 -18.14 4.59
N GLN A 27 -0.17 -18.98 4.14
CA GLN A 27 -0.24 -20.44 4.32
C GLN A 27 -0.20 -20.81 5.80
N PHE A 28 0.77 -20.28 6.55
CA PHE A 28 0.87 -20.46 8.00
C PHE A 28 -0.42 -20.05 8.72
N CYS A 29 -1.01 -18.91 8.35
CA CYS A 29 -2.27 -18.45 8.94
C CYS A 29 -3.45 -19.34 8.57
N LYS A 30 -3.53 -19.85 7.33
CA LYS A 30 -4.56 -20.83 6.94
C LYS A 30 -4.40 -22.16 7.69
N GLU A 31 -3.18 -22.60 7.93
CA GLU A 31 -2.90 -23.84 8.66
C GLU A 31 -3.19 -23.68 10.17
N THR A 32 -2.85 -22.52 10.74
CA THR A 32 -2.96 -22.26 12.18
C THR A 32 -4.34 -21.75 12.58
N CYS A 33 -5.06 -21.12 11.65
CA CYS A 33 -6.36 -20.45 11.88
C CYS A 33 -7.32 -20.65 10.68
N PRO A 34 -7.69 -21.91 10.35
CA PRO A 34 -8.39 -22.27 9.10
C PRO A 34 -9.72 -21.56 8.86
N ASP A 35 -10.42 -21.14 9.93
CA ASP A 35 -11.75 -20.50 9.84
C ASP A 35 -11.80 -19.06 10.36
N THR A 36 -10.68 -18.51 10.85
CA THR A 36 -10.61 -17.17 11.46
C THR A 36 -9.63 -16.24 10.77
N PHE A 37 -8.75 -16.77 9.91
CA PHE A 37 -7.86 -15.93 9.13
C PHE A 37 -8.62 -15.22 8.01
N LYS A 38 -8.71 -13.89 8.11
CA LYS A 38 -9.21 -13.01 7.06
C LYS A 38 -8.08 -12.12 6.57
N PRO A 39 -7.94 -11.90 5.24
CA PRO A 39 -7.06 -10.87 4.72
C PRO A 39 -7.41 -9.53 5.38
N LEU A 40 -6.41 -8.78 5.81
CA LEU A 40 -6.62 -7.44 6.38
C LEU A 40 -7.42 -6.59 5.37
N GLY A 41 -8.28 -5.69 5.86
CA GLY A 41 -9.41 -5.14 5.09
C GLY A 41 -9.10 -4.32 3.84
N LYS A 42 -10.00 -3.38 3.52
CA LYS A 42 -10.02 -2.67 2.21
C LYS A 42 -8.66 -2.15 1.71
N ASN A 43 -7.74 -1.80 2.61
CA ASN A 43 -6.44 -1.22 2.29
C ASN A 43 -5.27 -2.23 2.19
N HIS A 44 -5.52 -3.54 2.30
CA HIS A 44 -4.49 -4.58 2.22
C HIS A 44 -4.76 -5.68 1.20
N CYS A 45 -6.01 -5.90 0.82
CA CYS A 45 -6.32 -6.82 -0.26
C CYS A 45 -5.82 -6.23 -1.59
N SER A 46 -4.68 -6.68 -2.12
CA SER A 46 -4.12 -6.18 -3.38
C SER A 46 -5.08 -6.29 -4.57
N THR A 47 -6.03 -7.23 -4.52
CA THR A 47 -7.07 -7.35 -5.55
C THR A 47 -8.05 -6.20 -5.45
N PHE A 48 -8.56 -5.90 -4.25
CA PHE A 48 -9.58 -4.88 -4.03
C PHE A 48 -9.01 -3.45 -3.89
N SER A 49 -7.94 -3.28 -3.12
CA SER A 49 -7.29 -1.98 -2.86
C SER A 49 -6.77 -1.30 -4.12
N LEU A 50 -6.48 -2.08 -5.18
CA LEU A 50 -5.96 -1.57 -6.44
C LEU A 50 -7.01 -1.40 -7.53
N ASN A 51 -8.30 -1.64 -7.22
CA ASN A 51 -9.37 -1.45 -8.19
C ASN A 51 -9.56 0.04 -8.53
N ASP A 52 -9.77 0.34 -9.80
CA ASP A 52 -10.17 1.68 -10.23
C ASP A 52 -11.71 1.79 -10.18
N PRO A 53 -12.31 2.68 -9.36
CA PRO A 53 -13.75 2.85 -9.32
C PRO A 53 -14.35 3.39 -10.63
N SER A 54 -13.54 4.03 -11.48
CA SER A 54 -13.95 4.65 -12.74
C SER A 54 -13.85 3.71 -13.94
N ASP A 55 -13.05 2.65 -13.84
CA ASP A 55 -12.79 1.73 -14.95
C ASP A 55 -13.10 0.27 -14.55
N LYS A 56 -14.12 -0.30 -15.19
CA LYS A 56 -14.57 -1.67 -14.91
C LYS A 56 -13.54 -2.73 -15.29
N ASP A 57 -12.68 -2.45 -16.28
CA ASP A 57 -11.65 -3.40 -16.71
C ASP A 57 -10.55 -3.55 -15.65
N TRP A 58 -10.43 -2.55 -14.76
CA TRP A 58 -9.49 -2.54 -13.64
C TRP A 58 -10.17 -2.87 -12.32
N GLN A 59 -11.39 -3.44 -12.35
CA GLN A 59 -12.09 -3.94 -11.17
C GLN A 59 -12.05 -5.47 -11.13
N GLN A 60 -11.45 -6.03 -10.09
CA GLN A 60 -11.48 -7.45 -9.81
C GLN A 60 -12.22 -7.75 -8.51
N SER A 61 -12.98 -8.85 -8.51
CA SER A 61 -13.65 -9.37 -7.32
C SER A 61 -12.73 -10.32 -6.54
N CYS A 62 -12.97 -10.43 -5.25
CA CYS A 62 -12.39 -11.43 -4.38
C CYS A 62 -13.47 -12.07 -3.51
N ASP A 63 -13.17 -13.24 -2.97
CA ASP A 63 -14.09 -14.13 -2.24
C ASP A 63 -14.12 -13.90 -0.72
N HIS A 64 -13.59 -12.76 -0.26
CA HIS A 64 -13.53 -12.40 1.16
C HIS A 64 -14.07 -10.99 1.41
N HIS A 65 -14.37 -10.72 2.68
CA HIS A 65 -14.96 -9.45 3.13
C HIS A 65 -13.86 -8.45 3.51
N HIS A 66 -14.15 -7.16 3.40
CA HIS A 66 -13.20 -6.06 3.66
C HIS A 66 -13.61 -5.18 4.85
N ASP A 67 -14.41 -5.74 5.76
CA ASP A 67 -15.07 -4.98 6.83
C ASP A 67 -14.12 -4.61 7.98
N ASP A 68 -12.97 -5.30 8.08
CA ASP A 68 -12.03 -5.14 9.18
C ASP A 68 -10.92 -4.13 8.87
N GLN A 69 -10.79 -3.06 9.67
CA GLN A 69 -9.69 -2.10 9.53
C GLN A 69 -8.48 -2.51 10.38
N CYS A 70 -7.27 -2.47 9.78
CA CYS A 70 -6.04 -2.76 10.51
C CYS A 70 -5.74 -1.67 11.57
N GLU A 71 -5.18 -2.04 12.73
CA GLU A 71 -4.86 -1.07 13.81
C GLU A 71 -4.00 0.10 13.30
N GLN A 72 -2.99 -0.18 12.48
CA GLN A 72 -2.13 0.87 11.91
C GLN A 72 -2.87 1.80 10.94
N CYS A 73 -3.86 1.28 10.24
CA CYS A 73 -4.70 2.03 9.31
C CYS A 73 -5.64 2.95 10.10
N SER A 74 -6.26 2.42 11.16
CA SER A 74 -7.09 3.19 12.07
C SER A 74 -6.28 4.27 12.78
N LEU A 75 -5.05 3.96 13.17
CA LEU A 75 -4.14 4.93 13.78
C LEU A 75 -3.76 6.05 12.79
N LEU A 76 -3.48 5.72 11.53
CA LEU A 76 -3.18 6.71 10.51
C LEU A 76 -4.37 7.66 10.28
N ASP A 77 -5.57 7.11 10.13
CA ASP A 77 -6.80 7.90 9.93
C ASP A 77 -7.13 8.79 11.14
N SER A 78 -7.07 8.23 12.35
CA SER A 78 -7.30 9.01 13.56
C SER A 78 -6.24 10.09 13.76
N SER A 79 -4.97 9.80 13.48
CA SER A 79 -3.89 10.79 13.52
C SER A 79 -4.13 11.93 12.53
N PHE A 80 -4.57 11.61 11.31
CA PHE A 80 -4.95 12.61 10.32
C PHE A 80 -6.06 13.54 10.82
N GLN A 81 -7.16 12.95 11.31
CA GLN A 81 -8.30 13.70 11.82
C GLN A 81 -7.91 14.61 12.99
N LEU A 82 -7.07 14.11 13.91
CA LEU A 82 -6.57 14.88 15.06
C LEU A 82 -5.72 16.07 14.62
N LEU A 83 -4.82 15.88 13.64
CA LEU A 83 -3.95 16.95 13.12
C LEU A 83 -4.76 18.04 12.41
N VAL A 84 -5.72 17.64 11.57
CA VAL A 84 -6.59 18.58 10.85
C VAL A 84 -7.46 19.37 11.85
N ALA A 85 -8.09 18.69 12.81
CA ALA A 85 -8.89 19.33 13.83
C ALA A 85 -8.06 20.33 14.65
N SER A 86 -6.89 19.91 15.13
CA SER A 86 -5.98 20.77 15.92
C SER A 86 -5.55 22.00 15.13
N THR A 87 -5.25 21.83 13.83
CA THR A 87 -4.86 22.94 12.95
C THR A 87 -6.01 23.93 12.73
N LYS A 88 -7.23 23.43 12.53
CA LYS A 88 -8.45 24.26 12.41
C LYS A 88 -8.78 25.01 13.69
N HIS A 89 -8.44 24.47 14.86
CA HIS A 89 -8.65 25.15 16.15
C HIS A 89 -7.63 26.26 16.45
N HIS A 90 -6.46 26.27 15.81
CA HIS A 90 -5.45 27.33 15.99
C HIS A 90 -5.75 28.60 15.17
N THR A 91 -6.94 29.18 15.36
CA THR A 91 -7.39 30.41 14.68
C THR A 91 -6.78 31.69 15.26
N SER A 92 -6.27 31.66 16.48
CA SER A 92 -5.77 32.86 17.18
C SER A 92 -4.40 33.36 16.70
N ASN A 93 -3.58 32.49 16.09
CA ASN A 93 -2.20 32.79 15.71
C ASN A 93 -1.96 32.82 14.19
N CYS A 94 -3.03 32.67 13.39
CA CYS A 94 -2.90 32.36 11.97
C CYS A 94 -4.10 32.92 11.19
N SER A 95 -3.86 33.48 10.00
CA SER A 95 -4.96 33.91 9.14
C SER A 95 -5.77 32.71 8.64
N PRO A 96 -7.09 32.86 8.39
CA PRO A 96 -7.94 31.78 7.88
C PRO A 96 -7.38 31.13 6.61
N ASP A 97 -6.90 31.95 5.67
CA ASP A 97 -6.28 31.52 4.41
C ASP A 97 -4.99 30.70 4.63
N ARG A 98 -4.20 31.02 5.65
CA ARG A 98 -3.01 30.23 5.99
C ARG A 98 -3.39 28.89 6.62
N ILE A 99 -4.45 28.84 7.44
CA ILE A 99 -4.98 27.58 8.00
C ILE A 99 -5.48 26.68 6.89
N GLU A 100 -6.25 27.22 5.94
CA GLU A 100 -6.76 26.48 4.79
C GLU A 100 -5.64 25.86 3.96
N ARG A 101 -4.60 26.63 3.62
CA ARG A 101 -3.42 26.11 2.92
C ARG A 101 -2.72 24.99 3.70
N LEU A 102 -2.62 25.11 5.02
CA LEU A 102 -1.99 24.09 5.85
C LEU A 102 -2.82 22.80 5.86
N VAL A 103 -4.14 22.91 6.00
CA VAL A 103 -5.05 21.76 5.95
C VAL A 103 -4.98 21.07 4.58
N HIS A 104 -5.06 21.83 3.49
CA HIS A 104 -4.93 21.28 2.14
C HIS A 104 -3.58 20.55 1.95
N ARG A 105 -2.48 21.13 2.45
CA ARG A 105 -1.17 20.47 2.38
C ARG A 105 -1.13 19.18 3.21
N MET A 106 -1.78 19.15 4.37
CA MET A 106 -1.89 17.94 5.17
C MET A 106 -2.70 16.88 4.43
N GLU A 107 -3.90 17.22 3.93
CA GLU A 107 -4.75 16.35 3.11
C GLU A 107 -3.95 15.70 1.97
N TYR A 108 -3.28 16.52 1.16
CA TYR A 108 -2.42 16.03 0.08
C TYR A 108 -1.28 15.13 0.56
N SER A 109 -0.64 15.46 1.69
CA SER A 109 0.43 14.62 2.25
C SER A 109 -0.08 13.24 2.67
N PHE A 110 -1.32 13.16 3.18
CA PHE A 110 -1.94 11.89 3.54
C PHE A 110 -2.36 11.09 2.31
N GLU A 111 -2.86 11.74 1.25
CA GLU A 111 -3.10 11.09 -0.04
C GLU A 111 -1.83 10.42 -0.57
N LEU A 112 -0.68 11.12 -0.52
CA LEU A 112 0.61 10.54 -0.92
C LEU A 112 1.00 9.30 -0.10
N ILE A 113 0.64 9.24 1.19
CA ILE A 113 0.87 8.04 2.02
C ILE A 113 0.01 6.88 1.53
N TYR A 114 -1.26 7.13 1.19
CA TYR A 114 -2.16 6.13 0.63
C TYR A 114 -1.71 5.65 -0.75
N ASP A 115 -1.24 6.55 -1.61
CA ASP A 115 -0.68 6.23 -2.90
C ASP A 115 0.60 5.39 -2.78
N TRP A 116 1.45 5.72 -1.81
CA TRP A 116 2.63 4.93 -1.51
C TRP A 116 2.27 3.52 -1.04
N LYS A 117 1.26 3.36 -0.16
CA LYS A 117 0.76 2.04 0.24
C LYS A 117 0.27 1.23 -0.96
N SER A 118 -0.52 1.85 -1.84
CA SER A 118 -0.99 1.23 -3.08
C SER A 118 0.18 0.84 -3.99
N HIS A 119 1.21 1.68 -4.09
CA HIS A 119 2.43 1.36 -4.84
C HIS A 119 3.17 0.14 -4.29
N VAL A 120 3.29 0.01 -2.97
CA VAL A 120 3.88 -1.18 -2.33
C VAL A 120 3.05 -2.43 -2.66
N LEU A 121 1.71 -2.36 -2.57
CA LEU A 121 0.82 -3.46 -2.96
C LEU A 121 0.97 -3.85 -4.43
N ARG A 122 1.09 -2.87 -5.35
CA ARG A 122 1.35 -3.13 -6.78
C ARG A 122 2.66 -3.87 -6.98
N THR A 123 3.71 -3.47 -6.26
CA THR A 123 5.04 -4.11 -6.36
C THR A 123 4.96 -5.58 -5.97
N ILE A 124 4.30 -5.90 -4.85
CA ILE A 124 4.09 -7.27 -4.39
C ILE A 124 3.27 -8.07 -5.42
N ARG A 125 2.19 -7.47 -5.94
CA ARG A 125 1.32 -8.12 -6.92
C ARG A 125 2.02 -8.40 -8.25
N GLN A 126 2.84 -7.47 -8.73
CA GLN A 126 3.66 -7.63 -9.92
C GLN A 126 4.71 -8.75 -9.74
N ASP A 127 5.34 -8.81 -8.58
CA ASP A 127 6.30 -9.88 -8.26
C ASP A 127 5.64 -11.26 -8.15
N GLY A 128 4.42 -11.32 -7.60
CA GLY A 128 3.58 -12.51 -7.61
C GLY A 128 3.26 -12.98 -9.03
N ALA A 129 2.79 -12.09 -9.90
CA ALA A 129 2.50 -12.39 -11.30
C ALA A 129 3.75 -12.83 -12.07
N ARG A 130 4.90 -12.20 -11.80
CA ARG A 130 6.20 -12.63 -12.37
C ARG A 130 6.56 -14.05 -11.92
N SER A 131 6.40 -14.36 -10.64
CA SER A 131 6.71 -15.68 -10.08
C SER A 131 5.79 -16.76 -10.67
N GLU A 132 4.50 -16.46 -10.84
CA GLU A 132 3.53 -17.34 -11.48
C GLU A 132 3.86 -17.59 -12.95
N ALA A 133 4.19 -16.53 -13.70
CA ALA A 133 4.61 -16.66 -15.09
C ALA A 133 5.86 -17.56 -15.22
N LEU A 134 6.84 -17.40 -14.32
CA LEU A 134 8.03 -18.25 -14.28
C LEU A 134 7.71 -19.72 -13.96
N TYR A 135 6.77 -19.97 -13.04
CA TYR A 135 6.38 -21.34 -12.68
C TYR A 135 5.65 -22.07 -13.81
N ASN A 136 4.87 -21.32 -14.59
CA ASN A 136 4.10 -21.85 -15.71
C ASN A 136 4.88 -21.87 -17.04
N LEU A 137 6.18 -21.53 -17.04
CA LEU A 137 7.02 -21.67 -18.23
C LEU A 137 7.23 -23.13 -18.58
N ASP A 138 7.03 -23.44 -19.87
CA ASP A 138 7.33 -24.73 -20.47
C ASP A 138 8.50 -24.61 -21.47
N SER A 139 8.89 -25.73 -22.09
CA SER A 139 9.98 -25.76 -23.06
C SER A 139 9.69 -24.98 -24.35
N ASN A 140 8.45 -24.57 -24.58
CA ASN A 140 7.97 -23.96 -25.82
C ASN A 140 7.56 -22.49 -25.62
N SER A 141 7.73 -21.94 -24.42
CA SER A 141 7.34 -20.59 -24.06
C SER A 141 8.55 -19.78 -23.59
N ILE A 142 8.51 -18.48 -23.84
CA ILE A 142 9.55 -17.53 -23.42
C ILE A 142 8.85 -16.40 -22.68
N MET A 143 9.31 -16.10 -21.46
CA MET A 143 8.84 -14.95 -20.71
C MET A 143 9.60 -13.70 -21.14
N ILE A 144 8.87 -12.70 -21.61
CA ILE A 144 9.43 -11.39 -21.93
C ILE A 144 9.19 -10.46 -20.73
N TYR A 145 10.26 -10.05 -20.05
CA TYR A 145 10.20 -9.12 -18.93
C TYR A 145 10.48 -7.69 -19.42
N ILE A 146 9.50 -6.81 -19.28
CA ILE A 146 9.46 -5.46 -19.85
C ILE A 146 9.30 -4.47 -18.71
N ASP A 147 10.41 -3.88 -18.27
CA ASP A 147 10.43 -2.80 -17.27
C ASP A 147 10.27 -1.43 -17.95
N TRP A 148 9.05 -1.16 -18.45
CA TRP A 148 8.79 0.05 -19.24
C TRP A 148 8.11 1.16 -18.43
N VAL A 149 7.29 0.82 -17.43
CA VAL A 149 6.50 1.83 -16.70
C VAL A 149 7.37 2.67 -15.75
N MET A 150 8.35 2.08 -15.05
CA MET A 150 9.22 2.85 -14.15
C MET A 150 10.20 3.79 -14.88
N LYS A 151 10.52 3.51 -16.15
CA LYS A 151 11.40 4.38 -16.94
C LYS A 151 10.67 5.58 -17.57
N PHE A 152 9.37 5.47 -17.83
CA PHE A 152 8.59 6.56 -18.42
C PHE A 152 8.03 7.53 -17.39
N LEU A 153 7.74 7.09 -16.16
CA LEU A 153 7.25 7.98 -15.09
C LEU A 153 8.20 9.15 -14.79
N VAL A 154 9.52 8.91 -14.84
CA VAL A 154 10.55 9.95 -14.68
C VAL A 154 10.51 10.97 -15.83
N LYS A 155 10.13 10.54 -17.04
CA LYS A 155 10.06 11.43 -18.21
C LYS A 155 8.82 12.33 -18.19
N GLU A 156 7.75 11.89 -17.54
CA GLU A 156 6.49 12.64 -17.41
C GLU A 156 6.48 13.56 -16.18
N HIS A 157 7.15 13.17 -15.08
CA HIS A 157 7.18 13.90 -13.81
C HIS A 157 8.55 14.54 -13.50
N CYS A 158 9.41 14.74 -14.50
CA CYS A 158 10.64 15.51 -14.31
C CYS A 158 10.24 16.95 -13.97
N GLU A 159 10.24 17.29 -12.68
CA GLU A 159 10.03 18.65 -12.21
C GLU A 159 10.98 19.55 -13.00
N THR A 160 10.40 20.50 -13.74
CA THR A 160 11.18 21.57 -14.34
C THR A 160 11.74 22.36 -13.16
N GLN A 161 12.98 22.09 -12.75
CA GLN A 161 13.71 23.01 -11.91
C GLN A 161 13.88 24.29 -12.74
N ARG A 162 12.94 25.23 -12.55
CA ARG A 162 13.04 26.59 -13.04
C ARG A 162 14.30 27.17 -12.41
N GLN A 163 15.29 27.42 -13.27
CA GLN A 163 16.44 28.28 -12.98
C GLN A 163 15.97 29.69 -12.60
#